data_AF-A0A931IUB4-F1
#
_entry.id   AF-A0A931IUB4-F1
#
_cell.length_a   1.000
_cell.length_b   1.000
_cell.length_c   1.000
_cell.angle_alpha   90.00
_cell.angle_beta   90.00
_cell.angle_gamma   90.00
#
_symmetry.space_group_name_H-M   'P 1'
#
loop_
_entity.id
_entity.type
_entity.pdbx_description
1 polymer ?
#
loop_
_entity_poly.entity_id
_entity_poly.type
_entity_poly.pdbx_seq_one_letter_code
_entity_poly.pdbx_strand_id
1 'polypeptide(L)'
;MNEKIHELLKEGTVSSIKKLVSILIDRAGKKQSNKVFYSIFQEYLINSKVSVSNSFVMVGPKRGLSCFVSDLLSLYVTVSAYDEQSELLKNLLQDIDDLKDSLRPMLKMTIARKLLQILEQYGANHFFAYNHNGIPLRFYFVPYGNKTMNAGYFPHLHLVVIYKNELDSHANSEYIFMHELGHVVQLYMTKSLLIVPDSFKEATTRMFKPCSDEVLAEVFADCFTIAVMKGTFFEVKNPFCTIFLPEHQIRIKEYFLSVFTGQQQRLDERRDR
;
A
#
# COMPACT_ATOMS: atom_id res chain seq x y z
N MET A 1 -30.41 9.76 7.82
CA MET A 1 -29.55 8.85 7.00
C MET A 1 -28.08 9.23 7.12
N ASN A 2 -27.72 10.51 6.97
CA ASN A 2 -26.34 10.98 7.16
C ASN A 2 -25.78 10.61 8.55
N GLU A 3 -26.54 10.86 9.62
CA GLU A 3 -26.18 10.47 11.00
C GLU A 3 -25.84 8.97 11.10
N LYS A 4 -26.69 8.11 10.55
CA LYS A 4 -26.47 6.66 10.50
C LYS A 4 -25.17 6.29 9.77
N ILE A 5 -24.83 6.98 8.67
CA ILE A 5 -23.56 6.74 7.96
C ILE A 5 -22.36 7.13 8.84
N HIS A 6 -22.43 8.29 9.51
CA HIS A 6 -21.39 8.72 10.45
C HIS A 6 -21.21 7.72 11.61
N GLU A 7 -22.30 7.22 12.18
CA GLU A 7 -22.27 6.21 13.24
C GLU A 7 -21.54 4.94 12.78
N LEU A 8 -21.92 4.40 11.61
CA LEU A 8 -21.32 3.18 11.08
C LEU A 8 -19.82 3.33 10.77
N LEU A 9 -19.39 4.51 10.26
CA LEU A 9 -17.98 4.83 10.06
C LEU A 9 -17.22 4.98 11.38
N LYS A 10 -17.85 5.56 12.40
CA LYS A 10 -17.26 5.76 13.73
C LYS A 10 -17.09 4.44 14.48
N GLU A 11 -18.07 3.53 14.35
CA GLU A 11 -17.97 2.16 14.87
C GLU A 11 -16.79 1.42 14.22
N GLY A 12 -16.66 1.52 12.90
CA GLY A 12 -15.49 1.02 12.16
C GLY A 12 -15.22 -0.48 12.29
N THR A 13 -16.25 -1.26 12.64
CA THR A 13 -16.17 -2.72 12.68
C THR A 13 -16.50 -3.30 11.31
N VAL A 14 -16.08 -4.53 11.04
CA VAL A 14 -16.48 -5.24 9.80
C VAL A 14 -18.00 -5.24 9.63
N SER A 15 -18.77 -5.51 10.69
CA SER A 15 -20.24 -5.51 10.64
C SER A 15 -20.83 -4.14 10.29
N SER A 16 -20.35 -3.07 10.95
CA SER A 16 -20.86 -1.71 10.71
C SER A 16 -20.53 -1.23 9.30
N ILE A 17 -19.34 -1.56 8.81
CA ILE A 17 -18.86 -1.21 7.48
C ILE A 17 -19.60 -2.00 6.38
N LYS A 18 -19.85 -3.30 6.56
CA LYS A 18 -20.71 -4.08 5.64
C LYS A 18 -22.09 -3.47 5.54
N LYS A 19 -22.71 -3.15 6.67
CA LYS A 19 -24.03 -2.51 6.72
C LYS A 19 -24.04 -1.15 6.00
N LEU A 20 -22.98 -0.36 6.12
CA LEU A 20 -22.83 0.89 5.39
C LEU A 20 -22.80 0.66 3.88
N VAL A 21 -21.96 -0.28 3.41
CA VAL A 21 -21.83 -0.58 1.97
C VAL A 21 -23.15 -1.14 1.42
N SER A 22 -23.82 -2.05 2.14
CA SER A 22 -25.15 -2.56 1.75
C SER A 22 -26.20 -1.47 1.59
N ILE A 23 -26.20 -0.43 2.44
CA ILE A 23 -27.09 0.72 2.28
C ILE A 23 -26.83 1.43 0.96
N LEU A 24 -25.56 1.63 0.59
CA LEU A 24 -25.20 2.30 -0.65
C LEU A 24 -25.56 1.46 -1.89
N ILE A 25 -25.40 0.13 -1.83
CA ILE A 25 -25.83 -0.80 -2.89
C ILE A 25 -27.34 -0.72 -3.09
N ASP A 26 -28.13 -0.82 -2.01
CA ASP A 26 -29.60 -0.74 -2.08
C ASP A 26 -30.08 0.58 -2.71
N ARG A 27 -29.43 1.69 -2.36
CA ARG A 27 -29.71 3.01 -2.95
C ARG A 27 -29.39 3.05 -4.44
N ALA A 28 -28.23 2.54 -4.85
CA ALA A 28 -27.85 2.50 -6.26
C ALA A 28 -28.81 1.61 -7.07
N GLY A 29 -29.22 0.45 -6.54
CA GLY A 29 -30.23 -0.42 -7.15
C GLY A 29 -31.61 0.25 -7.30
N LYS A 30 -31.96 1.16 -6.39
CA LYS A 30 -33.16 2.01 -6.46
C LYS A 30 -32.97 3.27 -7.32
N LYS A 31 -31.85 3.40 -8.04
CA LYS A 31 -31.47 4.57 -8.85
C LYS A 31 -31.46 5.87 -8.03
N GLN A 32 -31.05 5.79 -6.77
CA GLN A 32 -30.88 6.95 -5.89
C GLN A 32 -29.41 7.35 -5.86
N SER A 33 -29.11 8.64 -6.04
CA SER A 33 -27.73 9.13 -6.01
C SER A 33 -27.09 8.92 -4.64
N ASN A 34 -25.90 8.33 -4.63
CA ASN A 34 -25.02 8.25 -3.46
C ASN A 34 -24.03 9.43 -3.38
N LYS A 35 -23.94 10.27 -4.42
CA LYS A 35 -23.03 11.43 -4.47
C LYS A 35 -23.23 12.40 -3.30
N VAL A 36 -24.45 12.45 -2.76
CA VAL A 36 -24.81 13.24 -1.57
C VAL A 36 -24.01 12.88 -0.32
N PHE A 37 -23.38 11.70 -0.26
CA PHE A 37 -22.55 11.26 0.87
C PHE A 37 -21.06 11.49 0.67
N TYR A 38 -20.63 12.00 -0.49
CA TYR A 38 -19.21 12.27 -0.77
C TYR A 38 -18.56 13.11 0.34
N SER A 39 -19.23 14.19 0.76
CA SER A 39 -18.72 15.07 1.81
C SER A 39 -18.55 14.37 3.15
N ILE A 40 -19.40 13.40 3.49
CA ILE A 40 -19.32 12.62 4.74
C ILE A 40 -18.03 11.81 4.78
N PHE A 41 -17.68 11.13 3.68
CA PHE A 41 -16.46 10.33 3.62
C PHE A 41 -15.20 11.22 3.63
N GLN A 42 -15.22 12.32 2.89
CA GLN A 42 -14.12 13.29 2.89
C GLN A 42 -13.92 13.93 4.27
N GLU A 43 -15.00 14.34 4.92
CA GLU A 43 -14.94 14.89 6.28
C GLU A 43 -14.38 13.87 7.28
N TYR A 44 -14.78 12.60 7.17
CA TYR A 44 -14.23 11.54 8.01
C TYR A 44 -12.71 11.37 7.83
N LEU A 45 -12.21 11.40 6.59
CA LEU A 45 -10.78 11.33 6.28
C LEU A 45 -10.01 12.52 6.84
N ILE A 46 -10.55 13.74 6.67
CA ILE A 46 -9.97 14.98 7.22
C ILE A 46 -9.89 14.91 8.74
N ASN A 47 -11.00 14.56 9.41
CA ASN A 47 -11.06 14.40 10.87
C ASN A 47 -10.16 13.26 11.37
N SER A 48 -9.87 12.29 10.50
CA SER A 48 -8.93 11.21 10.78
C SER A 48 -7.46 11.60 10.63
N LYS A 49 -7.18 12.84 10.20
CA LYS A 49 -5.85 13.37 9.89
C LYS A 49 -5.18 12.59 8.75
N VAL A 50 -5.95 12.27 7.70
CA VAL A 50 -5.42 11.63 6.49
C VAL A 50 -4.73 12.66 5.57
N SER A 51 -5.05 13.94 5.70
CA SER A 51 -4.58 15.04 4.84
C SER A 51 -3.44 15.89 5.45
N VAL A 52 -2.66 15.35 6.39
CA VAL A 52 -1.54 16.10 7.02
C VAL A 52 -0.38 16.31 6.05
N SER A 53 0.33 17.42 6.23
CA SER A 53 1.49 17.89 5.43
C SER A 53 2.74 17.00 5.46
N ASN A 54 2.65 15.78 6.01
CA ASN A 54 3.78 14.87 6.12
C ASN A 54 3.87 13.96 4.90
N SER A 55 5.08 13.62 4.46
CA SER A 55 5.32 12.67 3.37
C SER A 55 4.69 11.29 3.61
N PHE A 56 4.51 10.93 4.88
CA PHE A 56 3.92 9.65 5.28
C PHE A 56 2.79 9.86 6.27
N VAL A 57 1.63 9.30 5.93
CA VAL A 57 0.44 9.31 6.77
C VAL A 57 0.19 7.89 7.27
N MET A 58 0.12 7.71 8.59
CA MET A 58 -0.15 6.40 9.18
C MET A 58 -1.42 6.45 10.01
N VAL A 59 -2.41 5.64 9.65
CA VAL A 59 -3.67 5.50 10.40
C VAL A 59 -3.67 4.17 11.13
N GLY A 60 -3.72 4.25 12.46
CA GLY A 60 -3.69 3.06 13.33
C GLY A 60 -4.97 2.22 13.31
N PRO A 61 -4.93 1.04 13.96
CA PRO A 61 -5.97 0.01 13.89
C PRO A 61 -7.37 0.46 14.28
N LYS A 62 -7.49 1.43 15.19
CA LYS A 62 -8.79 1.98 15.62
C LYS A 62 -9.60 2.58 14.47
N ARG A 63 -8.93 3.12 13.44
CA ARG A 63 -9.59 3.84 12.32
C ARG A 63 -9.19 3.33 10.94
N GLY A 64 -8.26 2.38 10.86
CA GLY A 64 -7.69 1.91 9.59
C GLY A 64 -8.75 1.41 8.62
N LEU A 65 -9.69 0.57 9.08
CA LEU A 65 -10.77 0.05 8.23
C LEU A 65 -11.69 1.16 7.72
N SER A 66 -12.16 2.04 8.61
CA SER A 66 -13.05 3.14 8.23
C SER A 66 -12.40 4.15 7.29
N CYS A 67 -11.10 4.42 7.44
CA CYS A 67 -10.36 5.29 6.52
C CYS A 67 -10.17 4.60 5.16
N PHE A 68 -9.79 3.32 5.14
CA PHE A 68 -9.66 2.53 3.92
C PHE A 68 -10.96 2.56 3.09
N VAL A 69 -12.07 2.24 3.75
CA VAL A 69 -13.37 2.22 3.09
C VAL A 69 -13.84 3.63 2.70
N SER A 70 -13.60 4.65 3.52
CA SER A 70 -13.94 6.03 3.17
C SER A 70 -13.20 6.54 1.92
N ASP A 71 -11.93 6.17 1.72
CA ASP A 71 -11.19 6.51 0.50
C ASP A 71 -11.83 5.90 -0.75
N LEU A 72 -12.12 4.60 -0.72
CA LEU A 72 -12.77 3.90 -1.85
C LEU A 72 -14.18 4.44 -2.11
N LEU A 73 -14.97 4.62 -1.06
CA LEU A 73 -16.33 5.15 -1.19
C LEU A 73 -16.35 6.57 -1.72
N SER A 74 -15.36 7.40 -1.39
CA SER A 74 -15.24 8.75 -1.94
C SER A 74 -15.12 8.74 -3.47
N LEU A 75 -14.52 7.71 -4.05
CA LEU A 75 -14.49 7.51 -5.50
C LEU A 75 -15.82 6.92 -5.99
N TYR A 76 -16.27 5.82 -5.40
CA TYR A 76 -17.38 5.03 -5.92
C TYR A 76 -18.71 5.79 -5.91
N VAL A 77 -18.97 6.60 -4.87
CA VAL A 77 -20.24 7.34 -4.77
C VAL A 77 -20.37 8.47 -5.80
N THR A 78 -19.27 8.84 -6.48
CA THR A 78 -19.26 9.86 -7.53
C THR A 78 -19.53 9.31 -8.92
N VAL A 79 -19.46 7.98 -9.09
CA VAL A 79 -19.81 7.30 -10.34
C VAL A 79 -21.28 7.54 -10.65
N SER A 80 -21.56 8.04 -11.86
CA SER A 80 -22.91 8.46 -12.26
C SER A 80 -23.77 7.31 -12.77
N ALA A 81 -23.17 6.28 -13.35
CA ALA A 81 -23.86 5.08 -13.79
C ALA A 81 -24.18 4.17 -12.59
N TYR A 82 -25.47 3.94 -12.32
CA TYR A 82 -25.91 3.16 -11.15
C TYR A 82 -25.46 1.71 -11.18
N ASP A 83 -25.41 1.09 -12.36
CA ASP A 83 -24.99 -0.31 -12.51
C ASP A 83 -23.50 -0.46 -12.19
N GLU A 84 -22.67 0.43 -12.74
CA GLU A 84 -21.22 0.48 -12.47
C GLU A 84 -20.94 0.78 -10.98
N GLN A 85 -21.63 1.78 -10.41
CA GLN A 85 -21.51 2.10 -8.99
C GLN A 85 -21.89 0.90 -8.11
N SER A 86 -22.97 0.20 -8.45
CA SER A 86 -23.41 -0.99 -7.72
C SER A 86 -22.36 -2.10 -7.76
N GLU A 87 -21.72 -2.30 -8.91
CA GLU A 87 -20.68 -3.32 -9.06
C GLU A 87 -19.43 -2.99 -8.24
N LEU A 88 -18.95 -1.75 -8.28
CA LEU A 88 -17.83 -1.30 -7.45
C LEU A 88 -18.12 -1.48 -5.95
N LEU A 89 -19.34 -1.16 -5.52
CA LEU A 89 -19.76 -1.34 -4.13
C LEU A 89 -19.86 -2.81 -3.72
N LYS A 90 -20.31 -3.70 -4.63
CA LYS A 90 -20.32 -5.16 -4.37
C LYS A 90 -18.91 -5.73 -4.27
N ASN A 91 -17.99 -5.29 -5.12
CA ASN A 91 -16.59 -5.70 -5.05
C ASN A 91 -15.96 -5.27 -3.71
N LEU A 92 -16.23 -4.04 -3.28
CA LEU A 92 -15.82 -3.58 -1.94
C LEU A 92 -16.43 -4.42 -0.82
N LEU A 93 -17.72 -4.78 -0.93
CA LEU A 93 -18.36 -5.64 0.05
C LEU A 93 -17.68 -7.01 0.12
N GLN A 94 -17.30 -7.58 -1.02
CA GLN A 94 -16.55 -8.83 -1.10
C GLN A 94 -15.17 -8.71 -0.44
N ASP A 95 -14.43 -7.62 -0.68
CA ASP A 95 -13.15 -7.36 0.00
C ASP A 95 -13.31 -7.30 1.53
N ILE A 96 -14.42 -6.72 2.01
CA ILE A 96 -14.75 -6.65 3.44
C ILE A 96 -15.21 -8.03 3.97
N ASP A 97 -15.87 -8.86 3.16
CA ASP A 97 -16.25 -10.23 3.48
C ASP A 97 -15.05 -11.17 3.63
N ASP A 98 -13.91 -10.82 3.02
CA ASP A 98 -12.66 -11.54 3.16
C ASP A 98 -11.85 -11.14 4.40
N LEU A 99 -12.32 -10.14 5.15
CA LEU A 99 -11.75 -9.80 6.46
C LEU A 99 -12.25 -10.75 7.55
N LYS A 100 -11.32 -11.23 8.38
CA LYS A 100 -11.61 -12.05 9.56
C LYS A 100 -10.87 -11.57 10.80
N ASP A 101 -11.44 -11.85 11.96
CA ASP A 101 -10.71 -11.70 13.21
C ASP A 101 -9.47 -12.60 13.20
N SER A 102 -8.38 -12.05 13.72
CA SER A 102 -7.09 -12.72 13.75
C SER A 102 -6.39 -12.43 15.08
N LEU A 103 -5.80 -13.47 15.65
CA LEU A 103 -4.96 -13.38 16.84
C LEU A 103 -3.49 -13.10 16.50
N ARG A 104 -3.13 -13.12 15.21
CA ARG A 104 -1.76 -12.88 14.75
C ARG A 104 -1.38 -11.41 15.02
N PRO A 105 -0.12 -11.13 15.37
CA PRO A 105 0.34 -9.77 15.53
C PRO A 105 0.34 -9.06 14.17
N MET A 106 -0.09 -7.81 14.18
CA MET A 106 0.08 -6.88 13.06
C MET A 106 1.43 -6.17 13.18
N LEU A 107 1.97 -5.70 12.06
CA LEU A 107 3.11 -4.79 12.08
C LEU A 107 2.81 -3.59 12.98
N LYS A 108 3.68 -3.33 13.96
CA LYS A 108 3.55 -2.15 14.82
C LYS A 108 3.90 -0.90 14.01
N MET A 109 3.09 0.16 14.13
CA MET A 109 3.35 1.46 13.49
C MET A 109 4.74 2.02 13.83
N THR A 110 5.23 1.78 15.06
CA THR A 110 6.58 2.21 15.47
C THR A 110 7.69 1.49 14.70
N ILE A 111 7.47 0.23 14.30
CA ILE A 111 8.40 -0.53 13.46
C ILE A 111 8.30 -0.06 12.01
N ALA A 112 7.10 0.16 11.48
CA ALA A 112 6.91 0.74 10.16
C ALA A 112 7.64 2.09 10.01
N ARG A 113 7.58 2.96 11.03
CA ARG A 113 8.35 4.22 11.04
C ARG A 113 9.86 4.01 10.96
N LYS A 114 10.40 3.02 11.67
CA LYS A 114 11.83 2.69 11.62
C LYS A 114 12.24 2.17 10.23
N LEU A 115 11.39 1.37 9.59
CA LEU A 115 11.63 0.90 8.22
C LEU A 115 11.63 2.06 7.22
N LEU A 116 10.71 3.01 7.35
CA LEU A 116 10.70 4.23 6.53
C LEU A 116 11.94 5.11 6.77
N GLN A 117 12.43 5.21 8.01
CA GLN A 117 13.68 5.92 8.30
C GLN A 117 14.89 5.28 7.62
N ILE A 118 14.96 3.94 7.57
CA ILE A 118 16.01 3.23 6.84
C ILE A 118 15.91 3.58 5.35
N LEU A 119 14.72 3.57 4.77
CA LEU A 119 14.52 3.93 3.37
C LEU A 119 14.90 5.38 3.06
N GLU A 120 14.61 6.29 3.96
CA GLU A 120 15.02 7.69 3.84
C GLU A 120 16.54 7.83 3.84
N GLN A 121 17.23 7.15 4.77
CA GLN A 121 18.70 7.09 4.81
C GLN A 121 19.29 6.41 3.56
N TYR A 122 18.54 5.48 2.97
CA TYR A 122 18.91 4.80 1.74
C TYR A 122 18.67 5.63 0.47
N GLY A 123 18.10 6.84 0.59
CA GLY A 123 17.84 7.75 -0.52
C GLY A 123 16.60 7.42 -1.35
N ALA A 124 15.74 6.52 -0.88
CA ALA A 124 14.58 6.06 -1.64
C ALA A 124 13.34 6.96 -1.50
N ASN A 125 13.35 7.92 -0.57
CA ASN A 125 12.18 8.73 -0.18
C ASN A 125 11.46 9.38 -1.39
N HIS A 126 12.21 9.93 -2.34
CA HIS A 126 11.65 10.61 -3.51
C HIS A 126 10.77 9.71 -4.41
N PHE A 127 11.01 8.39 -4.38
CA PHE A 127 10.34 7.43 -5.26
C PHE A 127 8.94 7.07 -4.77
N PHE A 128 8.62 7.33 -3.50
CA PHE A 128 7.37 6.86 -2.92
C PHE A 128 6.72 7.80 -1.93
N ALA A 129 7.37 8.91 -1.53
CA ALA A 129 6.79 9.87 -0.59
C ALA A 129 5.49 10.49 -1.09
N TYR A 130 5.46 10.85 -2.38
CA TYR A 130 4.33 11.51 -3.00
C TYR A 130 4.09 10.93 -4.39
N ASN A 131 2.83 10.82 -4.79
CA ASN A 131 2.49 10.55 -6.18
C ASN A 131 2.57 11.83 -7.04
N HIS A 132 2.30 11.70 -8.34
CA HIS A 132 2.33 12.81 -9.30
C HIS A 132 1.34 13.95 -8.99
N ASN A 133 0.32 13.69 -8.18
CA ASN A 133 -0.67 14.69 -7.72
C ASN A 133 -0.29 15.32 -6.39
N GLY A 134 0.91 15.05 -5.85
CA GLY A 134 1.36 15.56 -4.56
C GLY A 134 0.63 14.94 -3.36
N ILE A 135 -0.05 13.80 -3.54
CA ILE A 135 -0.70 13.07 -2.45
C ILE A 135 0.38 12.28 -1.71
N PRO A 136 0.50 12.39 -0.37
CA PRO A 136 1.49 11.64 0.40
C PRO A 136 1.15 10.14 0.43
N LEU A 137 2.16 9.29 0.61
CA LEU A 137 1.92 7.86 0.78
C LEU A 137 1.25 7.58 2.12
N ARG A 138 0.13 6.85 2.04
CA ARG A 138 -0.71 6.54 3.19
C ARG A 138 -0.53 5.09 3.59
N PHE A 139 -0.60 4.82 4.88
CA PHE A 139 -0.52 3.48 5.47
C PHE A 139 -1.70 3.25 6.40
N TYR A 140 -2.59 2.34 6.04
CA TYR A 140 -3.75 1.98 6.86
C TYR A 140 -3.54 0.63 7.50
N PHE A 141 -3.45 0.64 8.83
CA PHE A 141 -3.30 -0.56 9.64
C PHE A 141 -4.69 -1.10 9.95
N VAL A 142 -5.10 -2.18 9.29
CA VAL A 142 -6.42 -2.79 9.43
C VAL A 142 -6.32 -3.96 10.41
N PRO A 143 -7.05 -3.95 11.55
CA PRO A 143 -6.84 -4.91 12.65
C PRO A 143 -7.41 -6.31 12.40
N TYR A 144 -7.59 -6.67 11.13
CA TYR A 144 -8.17 -7.92 10.66
C TYR A 144 -7.15 -8.65 9.79
N GLY A 145 -7.25 -9.97 9.73
CA GLY A 145 -6.59 -10.74 8.71
C GLY A 145 -7.41 -10.72 7.42
N ASN A 146 -6.77 -10.95 6.28
CA ASN A 146 -7.42 -11.10 5.00
C ASN A 146 -7.11 -12.49 4.43
N LYS A 147 -8.05 -13.09 3.70
CA LYS A 147 -7.92 -14.47 3.16
C LYS A 147 -6.92 -14.61 2.03
N THR A 148 -6.58 -13.53 1.34
CA THR A 148 -5.80 -13.56 0.09
C THR A 148 -4.55 -12.69 0.13
N MET A 149 -4.41 -11.80 1.12
CA MET A 149 -3.25 -10.91 1.24
C MET A 149 -2.91 -10.54 2.68
N ASN A 150 -1.64 -10.20 2.94
CA ASN A 150 -1.18 -9.71 4.25
C ASN A 150 -0.95 -8.19 4.25
N ALA A 151 -0.70 -7.62 3.08
CA ALA A 151 -0.69 -6.21 2.79
C ALA A 151 -1.07 -6.03 1.32
N GLY A 152 -1.33 -4.80 0.91
CA GLY A 152 -1.53 -4.50 -0.51
C GLY A 152 -1.36 -3.02 -0.79
N TYR A 153 -0.65 -2.72 -1.87
CA TYR A 153 -0.58 -1.37 -2.42
C TYR A 153 -1.74 -1.08 -3.39
N PHE A 154 -2.39 0.06 -3.20
CA PHE A 154 -3.49 0.59 -4.00
C PHE A 154 -3.00 1.85 -4.76
N PRO A 155 -2.50 1.71 -6.00
CA PRO A 155 -1.83 2.78 -6.73
C PRO A 155 -2.66 4.05 -6.93
N HIS A 156 -3.93 3.87 -7.27
CA HIS A 156 -4.87 4.96 -7.56
C HIS A 156 -5.17 5.81 -6.31
N LEU A 157 -4.95 5.26 -5.12
CA LEU A 157 -5.05 5.98 -3.84
C LEU A 157 -3.69 6.36 -3.27
N HIS A 158 -2.59 5.88 -3.83
CA HIS A 158 -1.25 5.97 -3.22
C HIS A 158 -1.29 5.56 -1.74
N LEU A 159 -1.78 4.34 -1.51
CA LEU A 159 -2.14 3.81 -0.20
C LEU A 159 -1.60 2.38 -0.07
N VAL A 160 -0.91 2.07 1.01
CA VAL A 160 -0.60 0.71 1.44
C VAL A 160 -1.54 0.33 2.58
N VAL A 161 -2.24 -0.78 2.44
CA VAL A 161 -3.05 -1.36 3.51
C VAL A 161 -2.26 -2.51 4.14
N ILE A 162 -2.18 -2.53 5.47
CA ILE A 162 -1.49 -3.56 6.23
C ILE A 162 -2.53 -4.33 7.05
N TYR A 163 -2.59 -5.64 6.86
CA TYR A 163 -3.46 -6.55 7.59
C TYR A 163 -2.69 -7.32 8.66
N LYS A 164 -3.40 -8.10 9.47
CA LYS A 164 -2.80 -9.17 10.28
C LYS A 164 -2.39 -10.32 9.37
N ASN A 165 -1.19 -10.85 9.57
CA ASN A 165 -0.65 -11.89 8.72
C ASN A 165 -1.37 -13.22 8.96
N GLU A 166 -2.21 -13.65 8.00
CA GLU A 166 -2.95 -14.92 8.07
C GLU A 166 -2.46 -15.95 7.06
N LEU A 167 -1.84 -15.54 5.95
CA LEU A 167 -1.42 -16.45 4.88
C LEU A 167 -0.23 -17.31 5.26
N ASP A 168 0.74 -16.74 5.97
CA ASP A 168 1.98 -17.44 6.31
C ASP A 168 2.44 -17.02 7.71
N SER A 169 2.25 -17.89 8.70
CA SER A 169 2.67 -17.62 10.09
C SER A 169 4.17 -17.38 10.25
N HIS A 170 4.98 -17.79 9.28
CA HIS A 170 6.43 -17.65 9.31
C HIS A 170 6.92 -16.39 8.59
N ALA A 171 6.09 -15.76 7.76
CA ALA A 171 6.45 -14.51 7.10
C ALA A 171 6.53 -13.34 8.11
N ASN A 172 7.66 -12.62 8.09
CA ASN A 172 7.86 -11.46 8.95
C ASN A 172 7.12 -10.24 8.38
N SER A 173 6.35 -9.56 9.22
CA SER A 173 5.56 -8.39 8.84
C SER A 173 6.40 -7.21 8.31
N GLU A 174 7.64 -7.11 8.78
CA GLU A 174 8.62 -6.11 8.35
C GLU A 174 9.06 -6.34 6.92
N TYR A 175 9.30 -7.60 6.54
CA TYR A 175 9.62 -7.97 5.17
C TYR A 175 8.43 -7.70 4.23
N ILE A 176 7.22 -8.14 4.60
CA ILE A 176 6.00 -7.91 3.81
C ILE A 176 5.80 -6.41 3.55
N PHE A 177 5.95 -5.59 4.58
CA PHE A 177 5.83 -4.13 4.44
C PHE A 177 6.86 -3.53 3.48
N MET A 178 8.12 -3.99 3.55
CA MET A 178 9.18 -3.55 2.65
C MET A 178 8.97 -4.02 1.21
N HIS A 179 8.41 -5.22 1.03
CA HIS A 179 8.08 -5.79 -0.26
C HIS A 179 7.02 -4.92 -0.96
N GLU A 180 5.93 -4.54 -0.27
CA GLU A 180 4.93 -3.61 -0.83
C GLU A 180 5.54 -2.27 -1.24
N LEU A 181 6.48 -1.73 -0.45
CA LEU A 181 7.20 -0.50 -0.81
C LEU A 181 8.09 -0.69 -2.04
N GLY A 182 8.59 -1.91 -2.28
CA GLY A 182 9.25 -2.29 -3.52
C GLY A 182 8.35 -2.11 -4.73
N HIS A 183 7.08 -2.52 -4.66
CA HIS A 183 6.10 -2.27 -5.73
C HIS A 183 5.80 -0.78 -5.91
N VAL A 184 5.79 0.02 -4.84
CA VAL A 184 5.63 1.48 -4.97
C VAL A 184 6.79 2.07 -5.76
N VAL A 185 8.03 1.68 -5.44
CA VAL A 185 9.24 2.13 -6.16
C VAL A 185 9.23 1.65 -7.60
N GLN A 186 8.89 0.38 -7.84
CA GLN A 186 8.73 -0.19 -9.18
C GLN A 186 7.77 0.66 -10.01
N LEU A 187 6.55 0.87 -9.50
CA LEU A 187 5.52 1.64 -10.20
C LEU A 187 5.97 3.07 -10.46
N TYR A 188 6.70 3.70 -9.53
CA TYR A 188 7.24 5.03 -9.76
C TYR A 188 8.19 5.04 -10.96
N MET A 189 9.08 4.05 -11.06
CA MET A 189 10.09 3.96 -12.11
C MET A 189 9.51 3.61 -13.47
N THR A 190 8.50 2.73 -13.53
CA THR A 190 8.00 2.17 -14.79
C THR A 190 6.63 2.69 -15.22
N LYS A 191 5.88 3.30 -14.30
CA LYS A 191 4.46 3.67 -14.46
C LYS A 191 3.55 2.48 -14.77
N SER A 192 3.99 1.25 -14.50
CA SER A 192 3.21 0.03 -14.69
C SER A 192 3.45 -0.97 -13.55
N LEU A 193 2.37 -1.66 -13.15
CA LEU A 193 2.41 -2.71 -12.12
C LEU A 193 3.04 -4.00 -12.62
N LEU A 194 3.03 -4.21 -13.94
CA LEU A 194 3.40 -5.49 -14.53
C LEU A 194 4.86 -5.54 -14.95
N ILE A 195 5.53 -4.40 -15.12
CA ILE A 195 6.90 -4.36 -15.65
C ILE A 195 7.88 -3.79 -14.63
N VAL A 196 9.13 -4.19 -14.79
CA VAL A 196 10.30 -3.68 -14.06
C VAL A 196 11.19 -2.86 -14.98
N PRO A 197 12.08 -2.00 -14.46
CA PRO A 197 13.02 -1.24 -15.28
C PRO A 197 13.95 -2.17 -16.09
N ASP A 198 14.24 -1.83 -17.35
CA ASP A 198 15.15 -2.63 -18.19
C ASP A 198 16.56 -2.73 -17.59
N SER A 199 17.01 -1.67 -16.91
CA SER A 199 18.27 -1.66 -16.15
C SER A 199 18.30 -2.72 -15.04
N PHE A 200 17.15 -3.04 -14.43
CA PHE A 200 17.04 -4.13 -13.46
C PHE A 200 17.16 -5.49 -14.15
N LYS A 201 16.50 -5.66 -15.31
CA LYS A 201 16.59 -6.89 -16.12
C LYS A 201 18.05 -7.18 -16.48
N GLU A 202 18.77 -6.18 -16.97
CA GLU A 202 20.20 -6.28 -17.29
C GLU A 202 21.05 -6.62 -16.05
N ALA A 203 20.83 -5.93 -14.93
CA ALA A 203 21.56 -6.14 -13.69
C ALA A 203 21.36 -7.55 -13.11
N THR A 204 20.21 -8.18 -13.38
CA THR A 204 19.81 -9.46 -12.77
C THR A 204 19.76 -10.64 -13.75
N THR A 205 20.07 -10.43 -15.03
CA THR A 205 19.98 -11.46 -16.10
C THR A 205 20.70 -12.77 -15.76
N ARG A 206 21.79 -12.72 -14.97
CA ARG A 206 22.55 -13.92 -14.57
C ARG A 206 22.16 -14.50 -13.21
N MET A 207 21.27 -13.83 -12.47
CA MET A 207 20.82 -14.23 -11.13
C MET A 207 19.57 -15.08 -11.17
N PHE A 208 18.67 -14.80 -12.13
CA PHE A 208 17.36 -15.41 -12.21
C PHE A 208 17.17 -16.14 -13.54
N LYS A 209 16.37 -17.20 -13.50
CA LYS A 209 15.86 -17.83 -14.71
C LYS A 209 14.85 -16.88 -15.38
N PRO A 210 14.72 -16.89 -16.71
CA PRO A 210 13.64 -16.18 -17.39
C PRO A 210 12.27 -16.53 -16.80
N CYS A 211 11.47 -15.51 -16.51
CA CYS A 211 10.12 -15.64 -15.96
C CYS A 211 9.19 -14.62 -16.62
N SER A 212 7.88 -14.69 -16.32
CA SER A 212 6.93 -13.68 -16.76
C SER A 212 7.22 -12.33 -16.09
N ASP A 213 6.79 -11.24 -16.74
CA ASP A 213 6.95 -9.88 -16.20
C ASP A 213 6.24 -9.73 -14.82
N GLU A 214 5.10 -10.39 -14.62
CA GLU A 214 4.40 -10.45 -13.32
C GLU A 214 5.28 -11.05 -12.21
N VAL A 215 5.89 -12.22 -12.46
CA VAL A 215 6.80 -12.85 -11.50
C VAL A 215 8.04 -11.98 -11.29
N LEU A 216 8.50 -11.29 -12.34
CA LEU A 216 9.65 -10.42 -12.25
C LEU A 216 9.39 -9.17 -11.40
N ALA A 217 8.15 -8.66 -11.37
CA ALA A 217 7.74 -7.58 -10.48
C ALA A 217 7.83 -7.98 -8.99
N GLU A 218 7.38 -9.19 -8.65
CA GLU A 218 7.55 -9.77 -7.30
C GLU A 218 9.04 -9.93 -6.95
N VAL A 219 9.84 -10.45 -7.88
CA VAL A 219 11.30 -10.60 -7.71
C VAL A 219 11.98 -9.24 -7.52
N PHE A 220 11.51 -8.19 -8.21
CA PHE A 220 12.01 -6.83 -8.00
C PHE A 220 11.74 -6.35 -6.57
N ALA A 221 10.51 -6.54 -6.07
CA ALA A 221 10.15 -6.19 -4.71
C ALA A 221 10.98 -6.97 -3.67
N ASP A 222 11.22 -8.26 -3.90
CA ASP A 222 12.10 -9.08 -3.07
C ASP A 222 13.54 -8.57 -3.06
N CYS A 223 14.10 -8.28 -4.25
CA CYS A 223 15.44 -7.70 -4.37
C CYS A 223 15.56 -6.36 -3.66
N PHE A 224 14.53 -5.51 -3.76
CA PHE A 224 14.47 -4.23 -3.07
C PHE A 224 14.53 -4.43 -1.55
N THR A 225 13.79 -5.42 -1.01
CA THR A 225 13.86 -5.70 0.43
C THR A 225 15.26 -6.10 0.88
N ILE A 226 15.99 -6.90 0.09
CA ILE A 226 17.38 -7.29 0.38
C ILE A 226 18.27 -6.04 0.39
N ALA A 227 18.17 -5.22 -0.65
CA ALA A 227 19.01 -4.05 -0.85
C ALA A 227 18.95 -3.09 0.35
N VAL A 228 17.75 -2.88 0.88
CA VAL A 228 17.48 -1.92 1.95
C VAL A 228 17.70 -2.53 3.34
N MET A 229 17.29 -3.79 3.56
CA MET A 229 17.34 -4.39 4.90
C MET A 229 18.70 -4.98 5.24
N LYS A 230 19.54 -5.31 4.26
CA LYS A 230 20.88 -5.89 4.48
C LYS A 230 21.82 -4.91 5.19
N GLY A 231 22.42 -5.36 6.28
CA GLY A 231 23.28 -4.59 7.17
C GLY A 231 22.51 -3.79 8.22
N THR A 232 21.19 -4.01 8.35
CA THR A 232 20.34 -3.35 9.35
C THR A 232 19.85 -4.33 10.41
N PHE A 233 19.29 -3.80 11.51
CA PHE A 233 18.64 -4.62 12.53
C PHE A 233 17.51 -5.52 11.99
N PHE A 234 16.92 -5.15 10.84
CA PHE A 234 15.83 -5.93 10.23
C PHE A 234 16.31 -7.00 9.25
N GLU A 235 17.61 -7.13 8.98
CA GLU A 235 18.14 -8.15 8.06
C GLU A 235 17.63 -9.56 8.40
N VAL A 236 17.62 -9.91 9.68
CA VAL A 236 17.15 -11.22 10.18
C VAL A 236 15.65 -11.46 9.98
N LYS A 237 14.89 -10.44 9.59
CA LYS A 237 13.45 -10.52 9.25
C LYS A 237 13.22 -10.76 7.76
N ASN A 238 14.23 -10.59 6.94
CA ASN A 238 14.14 -10.81 5.51
C ASN A 238 14.61 -12.24 5.15
N PRO A 239 13.71 -13.13 4.69
CA PRO A 239 14.10 -14.50 4.35
C PRO A 239 15.08 -14.56 3.18
N PHE A 240 15.08 -13.56 2.29
CA PHE A 240 15.95 -13.56 1.12
C PHE A 240 17.38 -13.13 1.40
N CYS A 241 17.65 -12.50 2.55
CA CYS A 241 19.02 -12.21 3.00
C CYS A 241 19.83 -13.48 3.29
N THR A 242 19.19 -14.64 3.49
CA THR A 242 19.87 -15.93 3.68
C THR A 242 19.78 -16.85 2.46
N ILE A 243 18.77 -16.67 1.60
CA ILE A 243 18.56 -17.51 0.40
C ILE A 243 19.49 -17.08 -0.75
N PHE A 244 19.69 -15.78 -0.95
CA PHE A 244 20.49 -15.28 -2.06
C PHE A 244 21.98 -15.49 -1.82
N LEU A 245 22.73 -15.79 -2.88
CA LEU A 245 24.19 -15.83 -2.80
C LEU A 245 24.76 -14.45 -2.40
N PRO A 246 25.80 -14.38 -1.55
CA PRO A 246 26.37 -13.11 -1.08
C PRO A 246 26.69 -12.12 -2.21
N GLU A 247 27.25 -12.59 -3.32
CA GLU A 247 27.57 -11.81 -4.50
C GLU A 247 26.34 -11.23 -5.20
N HIS A 248 25.22 -11.96 -5.23
CA HIS A 248 23.95 -11.46 -5.78
C HIS A 248 23.40 -10.35 -4.89
N GLN A 249 23.46 -10.53 -3.56
CA GLN A 249 23.00 -9.52 -2.62
C GLN A 249 23.80 -8.21 -2.73
N ILE A 250 25.13 -8.30 -2.94
CA ILE A 250 25.99 -7.13 -3.17
C ILE A 250 25.55 -6.40 -4.44
N ARG A 251 25.43 -7.12 -5.56
CA ARG A 251 25.07 -6.53 -6.84
C ARG A 251 23.65 -5.93 -6.85
N ILE A 252 22.70 -6.56 -6.16
CA ILE A 252 21.35 -6.01 -5.93
C ILE A 252 21.43 -4.69 -5.15
N LYS A 253 22.21 -4.66 -4.06
CA LYS A 253 22.40 -3.44 -3.26
C LYS A 253 23.03 -2.31 -4.08
N GLU A 254 24.08 -2.60 -4.85
CA GLU A 254 24.74 -1.63 -5.74
C GLU A 254 23.79 -1.08 -6.80
N TYR A 255 22.96 -1.95 -7.39
CA TYR A 255 21.94 -1.52 -8.34
C TYR A 255 21.01 -0.46 -7.73
N PHE A 256 20.36 -0.75 -6.60
CA PHE A 256 19.41 0.20 -5.99
C PHE A 256 20.10 1.49 -5.51
N LEU A 257 21.30 1.39 -4.95
CA LEU A 257 22.09 2.59 -4.60
C LEU A 257 22.38 3.45 -5.83
N SER A 258 22.77 2.85 -6.96
CA SER A 258 23.04 3.60 -8.20
C SER A 258 21.78 4.28 -8.74
N VAL A 259 20.63 3.62 -8.66
CA VAL A 259 19.34 4.18 -9.07
C VAL A 259 18.96 5.38 -8.21
N PHE A 260 19.08 5.27 -6.90
CA PHE A 260 18.65 6.33 -5.98
C PHE A 260 19.61 7.53 -5.98
N THR A 261 20.93 7.28 -6.02
CA THR A 261 21.93 8.36 -6.10
C THR A 261 21.94 9.07 -7.45
N GLY A 262 21.85 8.33 -8.56
CA GLY A 262 21.84 8.89 -9.91
C GLY A 262 20.56 9.66 -10.27
N GLN A 263 19.46 9.46 -9.54
CA GLN A 263 18.27 10.32 -9.68
C GLN A 263 18.36 11.57 -8.81
N GLN A 264 18.91 11.48 -7.60
CA GLN A 264 19.08 12.64 -6.72
C GLN A 264 19.91 13.73 -7.39
N GLN A 265 21.03 13.37 -8.01
CA GLN A 265 21.87 14.32 -8.76
C GLN A 265 21.11 15.04 -9.88
N ARG A 266 20.27 14.32 -10.64
CA ARG A 266 19.45 14.90 -11.71
C ARG A 266 18.37 15.85 -11.21
N LEU A 267 17.88 15.65 -9.99
CA LEU A 267 16.89 16.54 -9.37
C LEU A 267 17.54 17.83 -8.86
N ASP A 268 18.73 17.72 -8.26
CA ASP A 268 19.49 18.86 -7.77
C ASP A 268 19.92 19.76 -8.95
N GLU A 269 20.42 19.19 -10.05
CA GLU A 269 20.74 19.92 -11.29
C GLU A 269 19.56 20.67 -11.93
N ARG A 270 18.32 20.23 -11.67
CA ARG A 270 17.10 20.89 -12.17
C ARG A 270 16.61 22.02 -11.26
N ARG A 271 17.00 22.00 -9.98
CA ARG A 271 16.67 23.07 -9.02
C ARG A 271 17.60 24.28 -9.17
N ASP A 272 18.81 24.04 -9.67
CA ASP A 272 19.83 25.08 -9.88
C ASP A 272 19.73 25.78 -11.27
N ARG A 273 18.69 25.47 -12.06
CA ARG A 273 18.38 26.09 -13.36
C ARG A 273 17.07 26.88 -13.29
#